data_AF-A0A3N2MXE2-F1
#
_entry.id   AF-A0A3N2MXE2-F1
#
_cell.length_a   1.000
_cell.length_b   1.000
_cell.length_c   1.000
_cell.angle_alpha   90.00
_cell.angle_beta   90.00
_cell.angle_gamma   90.00
#
_symmetry.space_group_name_H-M   'P 1'
#
loop_
_entity.id
_entity.type
_entity.pdbx_description
1 polymer ?
#
loop_
_entity_poly.entity_id
_entity_poly.type
_entity_poly.pdbx_seq_one_letter_code
_entity_poly.pdbx_strand_id
1 'polypeptide(L)'
;MKKILLALLVAIPMFAFAQAPKFGVVNTQTIAEAMPELKAAQEQVQASTQKYEEELKKLQEKIEKDFADFQALDASTPESIKERRMQDIQQQEQKMQQFHSTAMQDLQRQQAALMAPIQEKIQSAIQAVGKENNLTFIFESNVPLYVGTDVTDVTSMVRTKLGI
;
A
#
# COMPACT_ATOMS: atom_id res chain seq x y z
N MET A 1 34.04 -57.37 24.35
CA MET A 1 32.65 -56.84 24.36
C MET A 1 32.55 -55.36 24.78
N LYS A 2 33.16 -54.91 25.89
CA LYS A 2 33.14 -53.48 26.31
C LYS A 2 33.65 -52.47 25.25
N LYS A 3 34.66 -52.85 24.45
CA LYS A 3 35.22 -52.00 23.37
C LYS A 3 34.31 -51.89 22.13
N ILE A 4 33.45 -52.88 21.88
CA ILE A 4 32.48 -52.86 20.77
C ILE A 4 31.25 -52.02 21.15
N LEU A 5 30.80 -52.12 22.41
CA LEU A 5 29.75 -51.26 22.96
C LEU A 5 30.16 -49.78 22.96
N LEU A 6 31.43 -49.47 23.28
CA LEU A 6 31.95 -48.09 23.23
C LEU A 6 32.03 -47.55 21.80
N ALA A 7 32.40 -48.39 20.82
CA ALA A 7 32.43 -48.01 19.40
C ALA A 7 31.02 -47.77 18.82
N LEU A 8 30.01 -48.53 19.25
CA LEU A 8 28.61 -48.28 18.88
C LEU A 8 28.06 -46.99 19.50
N LEU A 9 28.44 -46.66 20.75
CA LEU A 9 27.99 -45.45 21.43
C LEU A 9 28.54 -44.17 20.78
N VAL A 10 29.73 -44.24 20.16
CA VAL A 10 30.38 -43.12 19.44
C VAL A 10 29.90 -43.01 17.98
N ALA A 11 29.32 -44.07 17.41
CA ALA A 11 28.82 -44.07 16.02
C ALA A 11 27.36 -43.57 15.88
N ILE A 12 26.58 -43.55 16.95
CA ILE A 12 25.18 -43.10 16.95
C ILE A 12 24.98 -41.59 16.64
N PRO A 13 25.88 -40.64 16.96
CA PRO A 13 25.64 -39.22 16.67
C PRO A 13 25.81 -38.83 15.19
N MET A 14 26.28 -39.72 14.31
CA MET A 14 26.51 -39.38 12.89
C MET A 14 25.23 -39.35 12.02
N PHE A 15 24.08 -39.73 12.57
CA PHE A 15 22.78 -39.62 11.89
C PHE A 15 22.00 -38.37 12.32
N ALA A 16 22.68 -37.23 12.50
CA ALA A 16 22.01 -35.95 12.43
C ALA A 16 21.53 -35.74 10.98
N PHE A 17 20.37 -36.31 10.63
CA PHE A 17 19.70 -36.03 9.38
C PHE A 17 19.48 -34.52 9.32
N ALA A 18 20.22 -33.83 8.46
CA ALA A 18 19.92 -32.46 8.11
C ALA A 18 18.50 -32.46 7.55
N GLN A 19 17.53 -31.92 8.30
CA GLN A 19 16.18 -31.73 7.79
C GLN A 19 16.28 -30.79 6.59
N ALA A 20 15.77 -31.22 5.44
CA ALA A 20 15.72 -30.36 4.27
C ALA A 20 15.00 -29.06 4.65
N PRO A 21 15.51 -27.88 4.23
CA PRO A 21 14.87 -26.61 4.53
C PRO A 21 13.43 -26.63 4.01
N LYS A 22 12.49 -26.26 4.88
CA LYS A 22 11.06 -26.21 4.52
C LYS A 22 10.75 -24.84 3.95
N PHE A 23 10.20 -24.81 2.75
CA PHE A 23 9.84 -23.58 2.06
C PHE A 23 8.33 -23.39 2.07
N GLY A 24 7.90 -22.15 2.21
CA GLY A 24 6.52 -21.74 2.07
C GLY A 24 6.31 -20.76 0.92
N VAL A 25 5.10 -20.73 0.39
CA VAL A 25 4.59 -19.65 -0.47
C VAL A 25 3.35 -19.04 0.15
N VAL A 26 3.14 -17.75 -0.07
CA VAL A 26 1.99 -17.00 0.45
C VAL A 26 1.48 -16.05 -0.61
N ASN A 27 0.15 -15.92 -0.72
CA ASN A 27 -0.49 -14.91 -1.55
C ASN A 27 -0.97 -13.73 -0.68
N THR A 28 -0.13 -12.71 -0.52
CA THR A 28 -0.44 -11.54 0.34
C THR A 28 -1.58 -10.70 -0.21
N GLN A 29 -1.76 -10.66 -1.53
CA GLN A 29 -2.84 -9.92 -2.18
C GLN A 29 -4.21 -10.45 -1.75
N THR A 30 -4.43 -11.77 -1.84
CA THR A 30 -5.70 -12.39 -1.43
C THR A 30 -5.96 -12.28 0.06
N ILE A 31 -4.90 -12.24 0.88
CA ILE A 31 -5.01 -12.01 2.32
C ILE A 31 -5.48 -10.58 2.58
N ALA A 32 -4.83 -9.59 1.96
CA ALA A 32 -5.19 -8.19 2.11
C ALA A 32 -6.63 -7.93 1.63
N GLU A 33 -7.06 -8.52 0.52
CA GLU A 33 -8.43 -8.42 -0.01
C GLU A 33 -9.50 -8.94 0.96
N ALA A 34 -9.17 -9.91 1.80
CA ALA A 34 -10.07 -10.43 2.81
C ALA A 34 -10.08 -9.60 4.12
N MET A 35 -9.18 -8.62 4.27
CA MET A 35 -9.11 -7.79 5.47
C MET A 35 -10.12 -6.63 5.44
N PRO A 36 -10.96 -6.46 6.48
CA PRO A 36 -11.88 -5.32 6.56
C PRO A 36 -11.13 -3.98 6.59
N GLU A 37 -9.90 -3.95 7.12
CA GLU A 37 -9.05 -2.76 7.15
C GLU A 37 -8.66 -2.26 5.75
N LEU A 38 -8.49 -3.16 4.78
CA LEU A 38 -8.21 -2.76 3.40
C LEU A 38 -9.40 -2.01 2.80
N LYS A 39 -10.62 -2.53 3.01
CA LYS A 39 -11.83 -1.87 2.55
C LYS A 39 -12.00 -0.49 3.20
N ALA A 40 -11.82 -0.39 4.51
CA ALA A 40 -11.89 0.88 5.23
C ALA A 40 -10.85 1.89 4.71
N ALA A 41 -9.63 1.43 4.44
CA ALA A 41 -8.58 2.27 3.88
C ALA A 41 -8.93 2.76 2.46
N GLN A 42 -9.47 1.88 1.60
CA GLN A 42 -9.92 2.24 0.26
C GLN A 42 -11.05 3.28 0.29
N GLU A 43 -12.04 3.09 1.16
CA GLU A 43 -13.14 4.04 1.37
C GLU A 43 -12.62 5.40 1.84
N GLN A 44 -11.64 5.42 2.75
CA GLN A 44 -11.08 6.67 3.24
C GLN A 44 -10.29 7.43 2.18
N VAL A 45 -9.48 6.73 1.37
CA VAL A 45 -8.78 7.35 0.23
C VAL A 45 -9.78 7.87 -0.80
N GLN A 46 -10.81 7.10 -1.13
CA GLN A 46 -11.85 7.50 -2.07
C GLN A 46 -12.60 8.76 -1.60
N ALA A 47 -12.94 8.84 -0.31
CA ALA A 47 -13.59 10.01 0.27
C ALA A 47 -12.69 11.26 0.19
N SER A 48 -11.40 11.13 0.49
CA SER A 48 -10.44 12.22 0.31
C SER A 48 -10.33 12.66 -1.15
N THR A 49 -10.25 11.71 -2.09
CA THR A 49 -10.19 11.99 -3.53
C THR A 49 -11.41 12.79 -3.98
N GLN A 50 -12.62 12.34 -3.63
CA GLN A 50 -13.85 13.05 -3.97
C GLN A 50 -13.86 14.48 -3.40
N LYS A 51 -13.40 14.66 -2.16
CA LYS A 51 -13.29 15.98 -1.56
C LYS A 51 -12.33 16.88 -2.34
N TYR A 52 -11.18 16.38 -2.76
CA TYR A 52 -10.24 17.15 -3.58
C TYR A 52 -10.79 17.49 -4.97
N GLU A 53 -11.49 16.55 -5.60
CA GLU A 53 -12.17 16.77 -6.88
C GLU A 53 -13.24 17.85 -6.78
N GLU A 54 -14.05 17.83 -5.72
CA GLU A 54 -15.07 18.87 -5.46
C GLU A 54 -14.45 20.25 -5.24
N GLU A 55 -13.37 20.35 -4.47
CA GLU A 55 -12.69 21.62 -4.23
C GLU A 55 -11.99 22.14 -5.49
N LEU A 56 -11.37 21.27 -6.29
CA LEU A 56 -10.81 21.64 -7.59
C LEU A 56 -11.88 22.17 -8.54
N LYS A 57 -13.04 21.49 -8.60
CA LYS A 57 -14.17 21.93 -9.42
C LYS A 57 -14.66 23.32 -9.00
N LYS A 58 -14.81 23.57 -7.70
CA LYS A 58 -15.19 24.91 -7.19
C LYS A 58 -14.18 26.00 -7.57
N LEU A 59 -12.88 25.69 -7.47
CA LEU A 59 -11.83 26.63 -7.88
C LEU A 59 -11.89 26.92 -9.39
N GLN A 60 -12.09 25.89 -10.20
CA GLN A 60 -12.22 26.03 -11.64
C GLN A 60 -13.46 26.87 -12.03
N GLU A 61 -14.64 26.54 -11.48
CA GLU A 61 -15.88 27.31 -11.72
C GLU A 61 -15.72 28.79 -11.31
N LYS A 62 -14.99 29.03 -10.21
CA LYS A 62 -14.69 30.40 -9.76
C LYS A 62 -13.79 31.13 -10.77
N ILE A 63 -12.72 30.51 -11.25
CA ILE A 63 -11.80 31.10 -12.23
C ILE A 63 -12.54 31.40 -13.54
N GLU A 64 -13.35 30.45 -14.02
CA GLU A 64 -14.17 30.62 -15.22
C GLU A 64 -15.14 31.80 -15.09
N LYS A 65 -15.79 31.93 -13.92
CA LYS A 65 -16.64 33.08 -13.62
C LYS A 65 -15.87 34.40 -13.58
N ASP A 66 -14.76 34.46 -12.85
CA ASP A 66 -13.93 35.67 -12.75
C ASP A 66 -13.44 36.11 -14.14
N PHE A 67 -13.10 35.16 -15.02
CA PHE A 67 -12.70 35.42 -16.40
C PHE A 67 -13.85 35.91 -17.28
N ALA A 68 -15.06 35.35 -17.13
CA ALA A 68 -16.25 35.85 -17.81
C ALA A 68 -16.61 37.28 -17.36
N ASP A 69 -16.55 37.54 -16.06
CA ASP A 69 -16.78 38.86 -15.47
C ASP A 69 -15.74 39.89 -15.98
N PHE A 70 -14.48 39.46 -16.16
CA PHE A 70 -13.43 40.28 -16.76
C PHE A 70 -13.73 40.63 -18.23
N GLN A 71 -14.18 39.65 -19.04
CA GLN A 71 -14.55 39.88 -20.44
C GLN A 71 -15.74 40.82 -20.61
N ALA A 72 -16.66 40.83 -19.63
CA ALA A 72 -17.84 41.67 -19.63
C ALA A 72 -17.59 43.13 -19.19
N LEU A 73 -16.35 43.49 -18.83
CA LEU A 73 -16.00 44.85 -18.41
C LEU A 73 -16.24 45.88 -19.52
N ASP A 74 -16.82 47.03 -19.15
CA ASP A 74 -17.07 48.13 -20.09
C ASP A 74 -15.75 48.69 -20.66
N ALA A 75 -15.78 49.17 -21.91
CA ALA A 75 -14.62 49.76 -22.57
C ALA A 75 -14.01 50.96 -21.80
N SER A 76 -14.84 51.70 -21.07
CA SER A 76 -14.44 52.83 -20.21
C SER A 76 -13.78 52.41 -18.89
N THR A 77 -13.76 51.11 -18.56
CA THR A 77 -13.11 50.61 -17.33
C THR A 77 -11.62 50.98 -17.34
N PRO A 78 -11.08 51.60 -16.26
CA PRO A 78 -9.67 51.99 -16.19
C PRO A 78 -8.73 50.79 -16.34
N GLU A 79 -7.61 50.99 -17.04
CA GLU A 79 -6.64 49.92 -17.33
C GLU A 79 -6.08 49.28 -16.05
N SER A 80 -5.80 50.08 -15.02
CA SER A 80 -5.32 49.57 -13.73
C SER A 80 -6.30 48.61 -13.03
N ILE A 81 -7.60 48.73 -13.30
CA ILE A 81 -8.62 47.79 -12.80
C ILE A 81 -8.60 46.50 -13.63
N LYS A 82 -8.46 46.60 -14.95
CA LYS A 82 -8.34 45.43 -15.84
C LYS A 82 -7.09 44.61 -15.51
N GLU A 83 -5.94 45.28 -15.36
CA GLU A 83 -4.67 44.64 -14.97
C GLU A 83 -4.80 43.91 -13.63
N ARG A 84 -5.40 44.54 -12.61
CA ARG A 84 -5.62 43.90 -11.31
C ARG A 84 -6.48 42.65 -11.42
N ARG A 85 -7.59 42.71 -12.16
CA ARG A 85 -8.48 41.56 -12.38
C ARG A 85 -7.76 40.40 -13.07
N MET A 86 -6.97 40.70 -14.11
CA MET A 86 -6.17 39.70 -14.79
C MET A 86 -5.12 39.08 -13.86
N GLN A 87 -4.44 39.89 -13.05
CA GLN A 87 -3.49 39.38 -12.04
C GLN A 87 -4.17 38.48 -11.01
N ASP A 88 -5.37 38.84 -10.54
CA ASP A 88 -6.13 38.02 -9.59
C ASP A 88 -6.50 36.65 -10.20
N ILE A 89 -6.92 36.62 -11.47
CA ILE A 89 -7.22 35.38 -12.20
C ILE A 89 -5.97 34.51 -12.33
N GLN A 90 -4.84 35.09 -12.77
CA GLN A 90 -3.57 34.37 -12.88
C GLN A 90 -3.10 33.80 -11.54
N GLN A 91 -3.27 34.55 -10.45
CA GLN A 91 -2.94 34.05 -9.11
C GLN A 91 -3.86 32.91 -8.68
N GLN A 92 -5.15 32.94 -9.04
CA GLN A 92 -6.07 31.84 -8.76
C GLN A 92 -5.70 30.59 -9.54
N GLU A 93 -5.34 30.70 -10.82
CA GLU A 93 -4.85 29.58 -11.64
C GLU A 93 -3.59 28.94 -11.03
N GLN A 94 -2.62 29.76 -10.60
CA GLN A 94 -1.41 29.27 -9.93
C GLN A 94 -1.74 28.54 -8.62
N LYS A 95 -2.65 29.10 -7.82
CA LYS A 95 -3.11 28.46 -6.58
C LYS A 95 -3.85 27.14 -6.84
N MET A 96 -4.66 27.07 -7.89
CA MET A 96 -5.34 25.83 -8.30
C MET A 96 -4.33 24.74 -8.71
N GLN A 97 -3.32 25.09 -9.50
CA GLN A 97 -2.25 24.16 -9.86
C GLN A 97 -1.47 23.66 -8.64
N GLN A 98 -1.12 24.56 -7.72
CA GLN A 98 -0.46 24.20 -6.47
C GLN A 98 -1.35 23.31 -5.59
N PHE A 99 -2.65 23.61 -5.51
CA PHE A 99 -3.62 22.81 -4.78
C PHE A 99 -3.70 21.40 -5.36
N HIS A 100 -3.81 21.26 -6.69
CA HIS A 100 -3.82 19.96 -7.36
C HIS A 100 -2.57 19.13 -7.03
N SER A 101 -1.38 19.74 -7.14
CA SER A 101 -0.11 19.07 -6.80
C SER A 101 -0.07 18.62 -5.34
N THR A 102 -0.50 19.48 -4.43
CA THR A 102 -0.53 19.19 -2.99
C THR A 102 -1.54 18.09 -2.67
N ALA A 103 -2.72 18.11 -3.29
CA ALA A 103 -3.74 17.08 -3.13
C ALA A 103 -3.24 15.70 -3.58
N MET A 104 -2.55 15.61 -4.72
CA MET A 104 -1.97 14.35 -5.19
C MET A 104 -0.91 13.79 -4.22
N GLN A 105 -0.04 14.67 -3.69
CA GLN A 105 0.94 14.27 -2.68
C GLN A 105 0.26 13.82 -1.38
N ASP A 106 -0.81 14.50 -0.97
CA ASP A 106 -1.54 14.14 0.24
C ASP A 106 -2.24 12.79 0.12
N LEU A 107 -2.92 12.54 -1.00
CA LEU A 107 -3.54 11.25 -1.30
C LEU A 107 -2.51 10.11 -1.30
N GLN A 108 -1.33 10.33 -1.88
CA GLN A 108 -0.26 9.33 -1.86
C GLN A 108 0.23 9.05 -0.43
N ARG A 109 0.43 10.10 0.39
CA ARG A 109 0.84 9.95 1.80
C ARG A 109 -0.23 9.24 2.61
N GLN A 110 -1.49 9.60 2.41
CA GLN A 110 -2.62 8.98 3.09
C GLN A 110 -2.73 7.49 2.73
N GLN A 111 -2.63 7.15 1.44
CA GLN A 111 -2.64 5.76 1.00
C GLN A 111 -1.49 4.97 1.64
N ALA A 112 -0.26 5.50 1.64
CA ALA A 112 0.88 4.86 2.28
C ALA A 112 0.66 4.65 3.79
N ALA A 113 0.17 5.68 4.50
CA ALA A 113 -0.09 5.62 5.93
C ALA A 113 -1.17 4.59 6.30
N LEU A 114 -2.21 4.44 5.47
CA LEU A 114 -3.27 3.47 5.68
C LEU A 114 -2.87 2.04 5.30
N MET A 115 -2.00 1.87 4.31
CA MET A 115 -1.50 0.55 3.90
C MET A 115 -0.43 0.00 4.84
N ALA A 116 0.39 0.87 5.45
CA ALA A 116 1.46 0.47 6.37
C ALA A 116 0.99 -0.49 7.50
N PRO A 117 -0.07 -0.20 8.28
CA PRO A 117 -0.52 -1.10 9.34
C PRO A 117 -1.09 -2.42 8.80
N ILE A 118 -1.66 -2.44 7.59
CA ILE A 118 -2.16 -3.66 6.95
C ILE A 118 -0.97 -4.57 6.60
N GLN A 119 0.07 -3.99 5.99
CA GLN A 119 1.30 -4.70 5.67
C GLN A 119 1.99 -5.24 6.92
N GLU A 120 2.05 -4.44 7.99
CA GLU A 120 2.63 -4.86 9.27
C GLU A 120 1.88 -6.05 9.90
N LYS A 121 0.54 -6.02 9.88
CA LYS A 121 -0.30 -7.14 10.35
C LYS A 121 -0.05 -8.41 9.53
N ILE A 122 -0.07 -8.31 8.20
CA ILE A 122 0.17 -9.44 7.30
C ILE A 122 1.58 -10.00 7.54
N GLN A 123 2.59 -9.14 7.61
CA GLN A 123 3.97 -9.56 7.85
C GLN A 123 4.12 -10.26 9.21
N SER A 124 3.52 -9.72 10.25
CA SER A 124 3.54 -10.31 11.59
C SER A 124 2.87 -11.70 11.60
N ALA A 125 1.75 -11.85 10.89
CA ALA A 125 1.07 -13.14 10.75
C ALA A 125 1.91 -14.16 9.96
N ILE A 126 2.54 -13.74 8.85
CA ILE A 126 3.47 -14.58 8.07
C ILE A 126 4.64 -15.04 8.94
N GLN A 127 5.25 -14.14 9.72
CA GLN A 127 6.35 -14.49 10.62
C GLN A 127 5.92 -15.50 11.69
N ALA A 128 4.72 -15.34 12.27
CA ALA A 128 4.20 -16.28 13.25
C ALA A 128 3.97 -17.67 12.63
N VAL A 129 3.35 -17.73 11.45
CA VAL A 129 3.11 -18.98 10.71
C VAL A 129 4.44 -19.65 10.33
N GLY A 130 5.43 -18.88 9.87
CA GLY A 130 6.76 -19.38 9.56
C GLY A 130 7.44 -20.03 10.77
N LYS A 131 7.38 -19.39 11.93
CA LYS A 131 7.93 -19.93 13.20
C LYS A 131 7.19 -21.20 13.64
N GLU A 132 5.86 -21.19 13.62
CA GLU A 132 5.03 -22.32 14.05
C GLU A 132 5.19 -23.57 13.18
N ASN A 133 5.47 -23.38 11.89
CA ASN A 133 5.64 -24.47 10.93
C ASN A 133 7.12 -24.82 10.66
N ASN A 134 8.05 -24.19 11.37
CA ASN A 134 9.50 -24.38 11.20
C ASN A 134 9.94 -24.18 9.73
N LEU A 135 9.40 -23.15 9.07
CA LEU A 135 9.74 -22.79 7.70
C LEU A 135 11.03 -21.96 7.68
N THR A 136 11.91 -22.27 6.72
CA THR A 136 13.17 -21.56 6.52
C THR A 136 12.94 -20.24 5.78
N PHE A 137 12.09 -20.26 4.75
CA PHE A 137 11.69 -19.07 3.99
C PHE A 137 10.22 -19.16 3.59
N ILE A 138 9.57 -18.01 3.48
CA ILE A 138 8.26 -17.85 2.85
C ILE A 138 8.43 -16.84 1.72
N PHE A 139 8.01 -17.22 0.51
CA PHE A 139 8.04 -16.36 -0.68
C PHE A 139 6.64 -15.94 -1.08
N GLU A 140 6.52 -14.82 -1.79
CA GLU A 140 5.26 -14.47 -2.44
C GLU A 140 4.96 -15.46 -3.57
N SER A 141 3.73 -15.97 -3.66
CA SER A 141 3.34 -17.02 -4.60
C SER A 141 3.46 -16.59 -6.08
N ASN A 142 3.49 -15.30 -6.38
CA ASN A 142 3.61 -14.77 -7.75
C ASN A 142 5.05 -14.51 -8.21
N VAL A 143 6.04 -14.64 -7.32
CA VAL A 143 7.47 -14.45 -7.61
C VAL A 143 8.10 -15.68 -8.30
N PRO A 144 7.93 -16.91 -7.79
CA PRO A 144 8.56 -18.07 -8.41
C PRO A 144 7.87 -18.45 -9.73
N LEU A 145 8.64 -18.83 -10.74
CA LEU A 145 8.12 -19.35 -12.02
C LEU A 145 7.51 -20.75 -11.90
N TYR A 146 7.94 -21.51 -10.89
CA TYR A 146 7.47 -22.86 -10.60
C TYR A 146 7.51 -23.10 -9.09
N VAL A 147 6.47 -23.74 -8.56
CA VAL A 147 6.36 -24.16 -7.16
C VAL A 147 6.23 -25.68 -7.14
N GLY A 148 7.21 -26.35 -6.53
CA GLY A 148 7.22 -27.81 -6.36
C GLY A 148 6.21 -28.28 -5.31
N THR A 149 5.93 -29.59 -5.30
CA THR A 149 5.01 -30.21 -4.33
C THR A 149 5.56 -30.26 -2.90
N ASP A 150 6.86 -30.01 -2.74
CA ASP A 150 7.59 -29.92 -1.48
C ASP A 150 7.51 -28.51 -0.83
N VAL A 151 6.94 -27.53 -1.52
CA VAL A 151 6.70 -26.19 -1.01
C VAL A 151 5.28 -26.09 -0.44
N THR A 152 5.17 -25.57 0.78
CA THR A 152 3.87 -25.45 1.47
C THR A 152 3.21 -24.11 1.15
N ASP A 153 1.98 -24.12 0.64
CA ASP A 153 1.18 -22.89 0.60
C ASP A 153 0.64 -22.59 2.01
N VAL A 154 1.07 -21.45 2.57
CA VAL A 154 0.68 -21.02 3.91
C VAL A 154 -0.43 -19.97 3.92
N THR A 155 -0.98 -19.59 2.76
CA THR A 155 -1.97 -18.51 2.62
C THR A 155 -3.14 -18.69 3.58
N SER A 156 -3.75 -19.89 3.63
CA SER A 156 -4.87 -20.19 4.54
C SER A 156 -4.48 -20.14 6.01
N MET A 157 -3.24 -20.52 6.35
CA MET A 157 -2.74 -20.44 7.73
C MET A 157 -2.59 -18.99 8.17
N VAL A 158 -2.08 -18.13 7.28
CA VAL A 158 -1.92 -16.69 7.56
C VAL A 158 -3.28 -16.01 7.70
N ARG A 159 -4.26 -16.36 6.85
CA ARG A 159 -5.66 -15.90 7.00
C ARG A 159 -6.26 -16.28 8.35
N THR A 160 -6.11 -17.55 8.74
CA THR A 160 -6.55 -18.03 10.05
C THR A 160 -5.90 -17.25 11.19
N LYS A 161 -4.61 -16.91 11.06
CA LYS A 161 -3.87 -16.12 12.06
C LYS A 161 -4.39 -14.69 12.19
N LEU A 162 -4.89 -14.12 11.10
CA LEU A 162 -5.50 -12.80 11.05
C LEU A 162 -7.01 -12.81 11.39
N GLY A 163 -7.61 -13.99 11.56
CA GLY A 163 -9.03 -14.14 11.87
C GLY A 163 -9.96 -13.92 10.67
N ILE A 164 -9.48 -14.17 9.45
CA ILE A 164 -10.18 -13.98 8.17
C ILE A 164 -10.17 -15.22 7.28
#